data_AF-A0A4V2RN37-F1
#
_entry.id   AF-A0A4V2RN37-F1
#
_cell.length_a   1.000
_cell.length_b   1.000
_cell.length_c   1.000
_cell.angle_alpha   90.00
_cell.angle_beta   90.00
_cell.angle_gamma   90.00
#
_symmetry.space_group_name_H-M   'P 1'
#
loop_
_entity.id
_entity.type
_entity.pdbx_description
1 polymer ?
#
loop_
_entity_poly.entity_id
_entity_poly.type
_entity_poly.pdbx_seq_one_letter_code
_entity_poly.pdbx_strand_id
1 'polypeptide(L)'
;MRRILLLLIIMASASAYGQTYIKLNAPLVFAKAFNPSIETRISNKWTFEFDMLMTFRNETNDKGPFRILMLQPEGRYYFKEVNKGFFVGINTGYAMFRITKPHWLFKEDYDASHIYQMGWSVQAGFTIGYEMKIKDRWLIDVFFGGGRQWSIYEAFYYPDGGRYVGYNGSAEYLPYKGGINIGYRLGK
;
A
#
# COMPACT_ATOMS: atom_id res chain seq x y z
N MET A 1 -5.70 -15.76 -33.92
CA MET A 1 -5.03 -15.70 -32.59
C MET A 1 -5.41 -14.44 -31.80
N ARG A 2 -5.17 -13.21 -32.28
CA ARG A 2 -5.50 -11.95 -31.55
C ARG A 2 -6.97 -11.81 -31.11
N ARG A 3 -7.94 -12.22 -31.95
CA ARG A 3 -9.39 -12.16 -31.63
C ARG A 3 -9.80 -13.18 -30.55
N ILE A 4 -9.17 -14.36 -30.54
CA ILE A 4 -9.40 -15.39 -29.52
C ILE A 4 -8.85 -14.91 -28.17
N LEU A 5 -7.65 -14.32 -28.17
CA LEU A 5 -7.05 -13.74 -26.97
C LEU A 5 -7.94 -12.62 -26.37
N LEU A 6 -8.47 -11.73 -27.21
CA LEU A 6 -9.38 -10.68 -26.77
C LEU A 6 -10.67 -11.24 -26.15
N LEU A 7 -11.28 -12.25 -26.79
CA LEU A 7 -12.47 -12.92 -26.24
C LEU A 7 -12.18 -13.60 -24.90
N LEU A 8 -11.03 -14.28 -24.77
CA LEU A 8 -10.59 -14.89 -23.51
C LEU A 8 -10.38 -13.84 -22.40
N ILE A 9 -9.77 -12.70 -22.73
CA ILE A 9 -9.57 -11.59 -21.78
C ILE A 9 -10.93 -11.03 -21.32
N ILE A 10 -11.88 -10.84 -22.25
CA ILE A 10 -13.22 -10.33 -21.92
C ILE A 10 -13.98 -11.32 -21.01
N MET A 11 -13.97 -12.61 -21.33
CA MET A 11 -14.61 -13.65 -20.51
C MET A 11 -13.98 -13.79 -19.11
N ALA A 12 -12.64 -13.71 -19.03
CA ALA A 12 -11.92 -13.70 -17.76
C ALA A 12 -12.26 -12.46 -16.92
N SER A 13 -12.35 -11.29 -17.57
CA SER A 13 -12.71 -10.02 -16.90
C SER A 13 -14.14 -10.02 -16.37
N ALA A 14 -15.09 -10.59 -17.13
CA ALA A 14 -16.49 -10.71 -16.70
C ALA A 14 -16.65 -11.66 -15.50
N SER A 15 -15.95 -12.80 -15.52
CA SER A 15 -15.94 -13.76 -14.40
C SER A 15 -15.27 -13.19 -13.15
N ALA A 16 -14.22 -12.39 -13.32
CA ALA A 16 -13.54 -11.70 -12.22
C ALA A 16 -14.46 -10.69 -11.53
N TYR A 17 -15.26 -9.92 -12.29
CA TYR A 17 -16.06 -8.82 -11.76
C TYR A 17 -16.99 -9.21 -10.59
N GLY A 18 -17.66 -10.38 -10.64
CA GLY A 18 -18.57 -10.82 -9.57
C GLY A 18 -17.88 -11.35 -8.30
N GLN A 19 -16.57 -11.59 -8.38
CA GLN A 19 -15.74 -12.12 -7.29
C GLN A 19 -14.65 -11.12 -6.87
N THR A 20 -14.75 -9.88 -7.35
CA THR A 20 -13.84 -8.78 -7.03
C THR A 20 -14.45 -7.88 -5.97
N TYR A 21 -13.64 -7.50 -4.99
CA TYR A 21 -13.93 -6.47 -4.01
C TYR A 21 -13.10 -5.23 -4.30
N ILE A 22 -13.73 -4.06 -4.21
CA ILE A 22 -13.02 -2.81 -3.99
C ILE A 22 -12.97 -2.55 -2.50
N LYS A 23 -11.85 -2.04 -1.97
CA LYS A 23 -11.72 -1.73 -0.56
C LYS A 23 -11.11 -0.35 -0.36
N LEU A 24 -11.37 0.23 0.81
CA LEU A 24 -10.79 1.49 1.23
C LEU A 24 -10.37 1.41 2.70
N ASN A 25 -9.13 1.81 2.99
CA ASN A 25 -8.58 1.85 4.33
C ASN A 25 -9.16 3.04 5.11
N ALA A 26 -10.14 2.77 5.98
CA ALA A 26 -10.93 3.80 6.65
C ALA A 26 -10.08 4.71 7.57
N PRO A 27 -9.15 4.20 8.40
CA PRO A 27 -8.27 5.04 9.20
C PRO A 27 -7.45 6.05 8.39
N LEU A 28 -6.96 5.66 7.22
CA LEU A 28 -6.07 6.51 6.41
C LEU A 28 -6.77 7.73 5.81
N VAL A 29 -8.08 7.65 5.60
CA VAL A 29 -8.89 8.81 5.16
C VAL A 29 -8.75 9.98 6.14
N PHE A 30 -8.74 9.70 7.45
CA PHE A 30 -8.55 10.72 8.49
C PHE A 30 -7.11 11.25 8.57
N ALA A 31 -6.14 10.47 8.11
CA ALA A 31 -4.73 10.85 8.06
C ALA A 31 -4.35 11.67 6.80
N LYS A 32 -5.34 12.16 6.04
CA LYS A 32 -5.14 12.81 4.73
C LYS A 32 -4.40 11.90 3.74
N ALA A 33 -4.72 10.61 3.77
CA ALA A 33 -4.23 9.63 2.83
C ALA A 33 -5.40 8.90 2.16
N PHE A 34 -5.19 8.42 0.95
CA PHE A 34 -6.14 7.63 0.19
C PHE A 34 -5.48 6.30 -0.12
N ASN A 35 -6.12 5.21 0.30
CA ASN A 35 -5.60 3.86 0.12
C ASN A 35 -6.67 2.90 -0.41
N PRO A 36 -7.03 3.00 -1.69
CA PRO A 36 -7.93 2.05 -2.33
C PRO A 36 -7.19 0.74 -2.62
N SER A 37 -7.93 -0.37 -2.59
CA SER A 37 -7.45 -1.64 -3.10
C SER A 37 -8.53 -2.35 -3.92
N ILE A 38 -8.07 -3.27 -4.78
CA ILE A 38 -8.91 -4.19 -5.54
C ILE A 38 -8.43 -5.60 -5.26
N GLU A 39 -9.30 -6.47 -4.76
CA GLU A 39 -9.00 -7.86 -4.46
C GLU A 39 -9.90 -8.77 -5.30
N THR A 40 -9.30 -9.71 -6.04
CA THR A 40 -10.01 -10.65 -6.88
C THR A 40 -9.75 -12.09 -6.43
N ARG A 41 -10.82 -12.86 -6.28
CA ARG A 41 -10.72 -14.30 -6.00
C ARG A 41 -10.11 -15.06 -7.17
N ILE A 42 -9.08 -15.86 -6.89
CA ILE A 42 -8.48 -16.80 -7.84
C ILE A 42 -9.02 -18.22 -7.61
N SER A 43 -9.18 -18.61 -6.34
CA SER A 43 -9.75 -19.90 -5.95
C SER A 43 -10.45 -19.78 -4.58
N ASN A 44 -10.96 -20.90 -4.05
CA ASN A 44 -11.61 -20.92 -2.74
C ASN A 44 -10.70 -20.48 -1.58
N LYS A 45 -9.37 -20.52 -1.75
CA LYS A 45 -8.39 -20.14 -0.73
C LYS A 45 -7.38 -19.08 -1.16
N TRP A 46 -7.42 -18.64 -2.41
CA TRP A 46 -6.44 -17.69 -2.92
C TRP A 46 -7.11 -16.46 -3.52
N THR A 47 -6.54 -15.30 -3.23
CA THR A 47 -6.86 -14.05 -3.90
C THR A 47 -5.60 -13.31 -4.33
N PHE A 48 -5.79 -12.39 -5.26
CA PHE A 48 -4.79 -11.40 -5.60
C PHE A 48 -5.36 -10.03 -5.30
N GLU A 49 -4.63 -9.25 -4.50
CA GLU A 49 -4.92 -7.86 -4.18
C GLU A 49 -3.92 -6.95 -4.87
N PHE A 50 -4.40 -5.82 -5.35
CA PHE A 50 -3.56 -4.68 -5.69
C PHE A 50 -4.04 -3.47 -4.88
N ASP A 51 -3.16 -2.89 -4.09
CA ASP A 51 -3.43 -1.69 -3.31
C ASP A 51 -2.50 -0.54 -3.67
N MET A 52 -3.00 0.67 -3.47
CA MET A 52 -2.29 1.91 -3.76
C MET A 52 -2.40 2.82 -2.56
N LEU A 53 -1.32 3.47 -2.13
CA LEU A 53 -1.33 4.50 -1.08
C LEU A 53 -0.90 5.84 -1.66
N MET A 54 -1.69 6.87 -1.40
CA MET A 54 -1.42 8.26 -1.75
C MET A 54 -1.56 9.15 -0.52
N THR A 55 -0.64 10.07 -0.28
CA THR A 55 -0.75 11.07 0.80
C THR A 55 -0.94 12.47 0.25
N PHE A 56 -1.82 13.24 0.89
CA PHE A 56 -2.20 14.61 0.50
C PHE A 56 -1.91 15.64 1.60
N ARG A 57 -0.92 15.36 2.45
CA ARG A 57 -0.58 16.28 3.54
C ARG A 57 0.10 17.52 2.98
N ASN A 58 -0.45 18.70 3.29
CA ASN A 58 0.18 19.98 2.96
C ASN A 58 1.53 20.11 3.68
N GLU A 59 2.51 20.64 2.96
CA GLU A 59 3.83 20.97 3.48
C GLU A 59 3.72 22.27 4.27
N THR A 60 4.31 22.30 5.47
CA THR A 60 4.40 23.51 6.29
C THR A 60 5.84 23.69 6.73
N ASN A 61 6.24 24.93 7.00
CA ASN A 61 7.59 25.28 7.45
C ASN A 61 8.08 24.38 8.61
N ASP A 62 7.18 24.02 9.53
CA ASP A 62 7.54 23.23 10.72
C ASP A 62 7.46 21.70 10.54
N LYS A 63 6.95 21.19 9.40
CA LYS A 63 6.63 19.75 9.23
C LYS A 63 7.17 19.12 7.95
N GLY A 64 7.77 19.95 7.08
CA GLY A 64 8.37 19.54 5.81
C GLY A 64 7.41 18.75 4.89
N PRO A 65 7.91 18.27 3.74
CA PRO A 65 7.12 17.47 2.82
C PRO A 65 6.76 16.08 3.38
N PHE A 66 5.58 15.57 3.03
CA PHE A 66 5.15 14.19 3.27
C PHE A 66 4.23 13.69 2.15
N ARG A 67 4.84 13.40 1.01
CA ARG A 67 4.16 12.89 -0.18
C ARG A 67 4.68 11.50 -0.47
N ILE A 68 3.78 10.53 -0.54
CA ILE A 68 4.07 9.14 -0.88
C ILE A 68 3.05 8.71 -1.93
N LEU A 69 3.54 8.10 -2.99
CA LEU A 69 2.75 7.29 -3.90
C LEU A 69 3.34 5.87 -3.87
N MET A 70 2.57 4.90 -3.42
CA MET A 70 3.00 3.51 -3.32
C MET A 70 1.99 2.59 -4.00
N LEU A 71 2.49 1.58 -4.69
CA LEU A 71 1.72 0.55 -5.38
C LEU A 71 2.20 -0.82 -4.92
N GLN A 72 1.27 -1.71 -4.59
CA GLN A 72 1.58 -2.96 -3.91
C GLN A 72 0.67 -4.10 -4.40
N PRO A 73 1.19 -5.00 -5.26
CA PRO A 73 0.55 -6.28 -5.53
C PRO A 73 0.81 -7.28 -4.38
N GLU A 74 -0.20 -8.08 -4.07
CA GLU A 74 -0.17 -9.06 -3.00
C GLU A 74 -0.94 -10.33 -3.38
N GLY A 75 -0.31 -11.49 -3.17
CA GLY A 75 -0.98 -12.79 -3.21
C GLY A 75 -1.38 -13.22 -1.80
N ARG A 76 -2.65 -13.55 -1.58
CA ARG A 76 -3.18 -13.92 -0.25
C ARG A 76 -3.68 -15.35 -0.21
N TYR A 77 -3.35 -16.05 0.85
CA TYR A 77 -3.84 -17.39 1.17
C TYR A 77 -4.73 -17.36 2.42
N TYR A 78 -5.93 -17.91 2.30
CA TYR A 78 -6.93 -18.02 3.37
C TYR A 78 -6.92 -19.43 3.96
N PHE A 79 -6.83 -19.53 5.28
CA PHE A 79 -6.79 -20.85 5.94
C PHE A 79 -8.12 -21.61 5.81
N LYS A 80 -9.25 -20.90 5.81
CA LYS A 80 -10.60 -21.46 5.65
C LYS A 80 -11.11 -21.29 4.23
N GLU A 81 -11.67 -20.13 3.93
CA GLU A 81 -12.21 -19.74 2.62
C GLU A 81 -11.98 -18.23 2.44
N VAL A 82 -11.87 -17.78 1.20
CA VAL A 82 -11.82 -16.35 0.85
C VAL A 82 -12.99 -15.60 1.49
N ASN A 83 -12.73 -14.43 2.07
CA ASN A 83 -13.68 -13.62 2.85
C ASN A 83 -14.12 -14.22 4.20
N LYS A 84 -13.42 -15.23 4.71
CA LYS A 84 -13.75 -15.90 5.97
C LYS A 84 -12.53 -16.28 6.80
N GLY A 85 -12.11 -15.35 7.65
CA GLY A 85 -11.15 -15.58 8.73
C GLY A 85 -9.73 -15.14 8.39
N PHE A 86 -8.76 -15.79 9.03
CA PHE A 86 -7.35 -15.46 8.87
C PHE A 86 -6.82 -15.74 7.47
N PHE A 87 -5.92 -14.87 7.04
CA PHE A 87 -5.10 -15.04 5.84
C PHE A 87 -3.64 -14.66 6.11
N VAL A 88 -2.77 -15.15 5.25
CA VAL A 88 -1.38 -14.67 5.11
C VAL A 88 -1.15 -14.21 3.67
N GLY A 89 -0.34 -13.18 3.51
CA GLY A 89 -0.04 -12.59 2.21
C GLY A 89 1.46 -12.50 1.97
N ILE A 90 1.85 -12.60 0.70
CA ILE A 90 3.18 -12.22 0.21
C ILE A 90 3.01 -11.04 -0.73
N ASN A 91 3.78 -9.98 -0.50
CA ASN A 91 3.67 -8.75 -1.27
C ASN A 91 5.03 -8.24 -1.73
N THR A 92 4.95 -7.44 -2.79
CA THR A 92 6.03 -6.57 -3.23
C THR A 92 5.47 -5.17 -3.44
N GLY A 93 6.31 -4.17 -3.64
CA GLY A 93 5.82 -2.82 -3.84
C GLY A 93 6.86 -1.91 -4.46
N TYR A 94 6.37 -0.83 -5.05
CA TYR A 94 7.16 0.29 -5.50
C TYR A 94 6.58 1.57 -4.91
N ALA A 95 7.42 2.45 -4.40
CA ALA A 95 6.99 3.75 -3.91
C ALA A 95 7.88 4.87 -4.41
N MET A 96 7.27 6.00 -4.73
CA MET A 96 7.93 7.29 -4.88
C MET A 96 7.60 8.15 -3.68
N PHE A 97 8.59 8.84 -3.14
CA PHE A 97 8.42 9.60 -1.92
C PHE A 97 9.16 10.94 -1.95
N ARG A 98 8.57 11.90 -1.25
CA ARG A 98 9.20 13.15 -0.81
C ARG A 98 8.80 13.34 0.65
N ILE A 99 9.66 12.95 1.57
CA ILE A 99 9.34 12.84 3.00
C ILE A 99 10.41 13.49 3.88
N THR A 100 9.95 14.19 4.90
CA THR A 100 10.74 14.54 6.08
C THR A 100 10.54 13.44 7.10
N LYS A 101 11.62 12.81 7.57
CA LYS A 101 11.51 11.73 8.56
C LYS A 101 10.94 12.32 9.86
N PRO A 102 9.85 11.76 10.41
CA PRO A 102 9.28 12.27 11.65
C PRO A 102 10.25 12.09 12.82
N HIS A 103 10.58 13.20 13.49
CA HIS A 103 11.51 13.26 14.63
C HIS A 103 11.16 12.30 15.79
N TRP A 104 9.88 11.96 15.97
CA TRP A 104 9.42 11.04 17.02
C TRP A 104 9.65 9.55 16.71
N LEU A 105 9.89 9.19 15.44
CA LEU A 105 10.20 7.82 15.00
C LEU A 105 11.72 7.61 14.84
N PHE A 106 12.43 8.66 14.46
CA PHE A 106 13.86 8.63 14.21
C PHE A 106 14.50 9.64 15.15
N LYS A 107 15.07 9.12 16.24
CA LYS A 107 15.63 9.83 17.39
C LYS A 107 16.91 10.62 17.05
N GLU A 108 16.91 11.31 15.92
CA GLU A 108 18.00 12.19 15.47
C GLU A 108 17.62 13.65 15.77
N ASP A 109 18.64 14.47 15.99
CA ASP A 109 18.59 15.88 16.40
C ASP A 109 17.55 16.74 15.67
N TYR A 110 17.25 17.90 16.25
CA TYR A 110 16.35 18.93 15.72
C TYR A 110 16.61 19.29 14.23
N ASP A 111 17.82 19.08 13.72
CA ASP A 111 18.17 19.29 12.31
C ASP A 111 17.49 18.30 11.35
N ALA A 112 17.09 17.11 11.81
CA ALA A 112 16.43 16.10 10.97
C ALA A 112 15.03 16.55 10.49
N SER A 113 14.34 17.44 11.22
CA SER A 113 13.07 18.03 10.74
C SER A 113 13.24 19.04 9.61
N HIS A 114 14.46 19.51 9.37
CA HIS A 114 14.81 20.39 8.27
C HIS A 114 15.43 19.62 7.09
N ILE A 115 15.47 18.29 7.12
CA ILE A 115 15.98 17.48 6.02
C ILE A 115 14.85 16.63 5.43
N TYR A 116 14.62 16.76 4.14
CA TYR A 116 13.72 15.87 3.42
C TYR A 116 14.47 15.00 2.41
N GLN A 117 13.97 13.78 2.26
CA GLN A 117 14.44 12.82 1.28
C GLN A 117 13.45 12.77 0.12
N MET A 118 13.98 12.74 -1.10
CA MET A 118 13.21 12.51 -2.31
C MET A 118 13.82 11.36 -3.08
N GLY A 119 12.99 10.40 -3.48
CA GLY A 119 13.50 9.20 -4.13
C GLY A 119 12.41 8.18 -4.39
N TRP A 120 12.86 6.95 -4.61
CA TRP A 120 12.00 5.80 -4.83
C TRP A 120 12.49 4.60 -4.04
N SER A 121 11.60 3.64 -3.84
CA SER A 121 11.91 2.39 -3.16
C SER A 121 11.19 1.20 -3.78
N VAL A 122 11.79 0.03 -3.60
CA VAL A 122 11.17 -1.27 -3.84
C VAL A 122 11.03 -1.99 -2.50
N GLN A 123 9.96 -2.77 -2.36
CA GLN A 123 9.61 -3.45 -1.11
C GLN A 123 9.30 -4.92 -1.39
N ALA A 124 9.59 -5.78 -0.42
CA ALA A 124 9.17 -7.17 -0.41
C ALA A 124 8.92 -7.63 1.02
N GLY A 125 7.81 -8.32 1.24
CA GLY A 125 7.41 -8.71 2.60
C GLY A 125 6.16 -9.55 2.66
N PHE A 126 5.61 -9.60 3.88
CA PHE A 126 4.49 -10.45 4.22
C PHE A 126 3.40 -9.64 4.94
N THR A 127 2.18 -10.15 4.87
CA THR A 127 1.01 -9.62 5.56
C THR A 127 0.34 -10.73 6.34
N ILE A 128 -0.19 -10.40 7.50
CA ILE A 128 -1.17 -11.22 8.21
C ILE A 128 -2.44 -10.39 8.38
N GLY A 129 -3.59 -11.03 8.25
CA GLY A 129 -4.85 -10.34 8.43
C GLY A 129 -6.01 -11.27 8.72
N TYR A 130 -7.15 -10.64 8.98
CA TYR A 130 -8.43 -11.30 9.22
C TYR A 130 -9.50 -10.61 8.39
N GLU A 131 -10.16 -11.37 7.54
CA GLU A 131 -11.24 -10.87 6.69
C GLU A 131 -12.59 -11.46 7.12
N MET A 132 -13.62 -10.63 7.21
CA MET A 132 -14.98 -11.05 7.52
C MET A 132 -15.99 -10.41 6.58
N LYS A 133 -16.81 -11.24 5.96
CA LYS A 133 -18.03 -10.79 5.30
C LYS A 133 -19.09 -10.43 6.35
N ILE A 134 -19.64 -9.21 6.29
CA ILE A 134 -20.64 -8.71 7.25
C ILE A 134 -22.05 -8.70 6.65
N LYS A 135 -22.16 -8.41 5.36
CA LYS A 135 -23.40 -8.50 4.57
C LYS A 135 -23.07 -9.10 3.21
N ASP A 136 -24.09 -9.38 2.40
CA ASP A 136 -23.91 -10.04 1.10
C ASP A 136 -22.82 -9.46 0.20
N ARG A 137 -22.63 -8.13 0.27
CA ARG A 137 -21.64 -7.42 -0.54
C ARG A 137 -20.58 -6.68 0.28
N TRP A 138 -20.68 -6.67 1.60
CA TRP A 138 -19.78 -5.88 2.46
C TRP A 138 -18.84 -6.79 3.24
N LEU A 139 -17.57 -6.40 3.31
CA LEU A 139 -16.56 -7.06 4.15
C LEU A 139 -15.77 -6.03 4.97
N ILE A 140 -15.20 -6.51 6.07
CA ILE A 140 -14.13 -5.86 6.82
C ILE A 140 -12.87 -6.70 6.69
N ASP A 141 -11.74 -6.04 6.44
CA ASP A 141 -10.42 -6.64 6.34
C ASP A 141 -9.47 -5.88 7.28
N VAL A 142 -9.00 -6.56 8.32
CA VAL A 142 -8.05 -6.02 9.29
C VAL A 142 -6.70 -6.68 9.05
N PHE A 143 -5.67 -5.90 8.78
CA PHE A 143 -4.39 -6.43 8.32
C PHE A 143 -3.22 -5.61 8.85
N PHE A 144 -2.06 -6.28 8.93
CA PHE A 144 -0.77 -5.69 9.26
C PHE A 144 0.32 -6.42 8.48
N GLY A 145 1.27 -5.67 7.94
CA GLY A 145 2.30 -6.19 7.08
C GLY A 145 3.52 -5.29 6.98
N GLY A 146 4.60 -5.91 6.54
CA GLY A 146 5.89 -5.26 6.44
C GLY A 146 6.93 -6.23 5.91
N GLY A 147 8.14 -5.71 5.77
CA GLY A 147 9.21 -6.46 5.16
C GLY A 147 10.43 -5.60 4.95
N ARG A 148 11.21 -5.95 3.94
CA ARG A 148 12.41 -5.23 3.58
C ARG A 148 12.10 -4.21 2.49
N GLN A 149 12.54 -2.98 2.72
CA GLN A 149 12.50 -1.90 1.76
C GLN A 149 13.92 -1.57 1.32
N TRP A 150 14.11 -1.31 0.04
CA TRP A 150 15.35 -0.78 -0.53
C TRP A 150 15.04 0.54 -1.21
N SER A 151 15.77 1.59 -0.85
CA SER A 151 15.49 2.96 -1.29
C SER A 151 16.72 3.57 -1.96
N ILE A 152 16.48 4.37 -3.00
CA ILE A 152 17.48 5.27 -3.59
C ILE A 152 16.91 6.68 -3.52
N TYR A 153 17.68 7.61 -2.96
CA TYR A 153 17.22 8.97 -2.70
C TYR A 153 18.35 10.00 -2.69
N GLU A 154 17.95 11.26 -2.79
CA GLU A 154 18.75 12.42 -2.43
C GLU A 154 18.13 13.10 -1.20
N ALA A 155 18.93 13.84 -0.44
CA ALA A 155 18.46 14.58 0.73
C ALA A 155 18.75 16.07 0.59
N PHE A 156 17.83 16.91 1.05
CA PHE A 156 17.87 18.36 0.90
C PHE A 156 17.42 19.05 2.19
N TYR A 157 17.97 20.23 2.44
CA TYR A 157 17.49 21.12 3.48
C TYR A 157 16.13 21.72 3.11
N TYR A 158 15.31 21.97 4.12
CA TYR A 158 13.99 22.58 4.04
C TYR A 158 13.93 23.83 4.94
N PRO A 159 13.40 24.96 4.46
CA PRO A 159 12.74 25.16 3.16
C PRO A 159 13.70 25.52 2.01
N ASP A 160 14.97 25.85 2.30
CA ASP A 160 15.89 26.53 1.38
C ASP A 160 16.37 25.67 0.19
N GLY A 161 16.21 24.35 0.26
CA GLY A 161 16.41 23.44 -0.87
C GLY A 161 17.86 23.08 -1.18
N GLY A 162 18.83 23.55 -0.39
CA GLY A 162 20.24 23.16 -0.53
C GLY A 162 20.42 21.64 -0.39
N ARG A 163 21.27 21.04 -1.22
CA ARG A 163 21.52 19.58 -1.17
C ARG A 163 22.29 19.22 0.09
N TYR A 164 21.72 18.36 0.92
CA TYR A 164 22.34 17.82 2.12
C TYR A 164 23.18 16.57 1.80
N VAL A 165 22.60 15.62 1.07
CA VAL A 165 23.27 14.40 0.59
C VAL A 165 22.92 14.18 -0.88
N GLY A 166 23.92 13.82 -1.68
CA GLY A 166 23.71 13.38 -3.07
C GLY A 166 23.00 12.03 -3.15
N TYR A 167 23.12 11.36 -4.30
CA TYR A 167 22.55 10.03 -4.45
C TYR A 167 23.08 9.07 -3.39
N ASN A 168 22.17 8.53 -2.59
CA ASN A 168 22.45 7.54 -1.57
C ASN A 168 21.41 6.41 -1.64
N GLY A 169 21.76 5.26 -1.08
CA GLY A 169 20.91 4.10 -0.98
C GLY A 169 20.81 3.61 0.46
N SER A 170 19.64 3.12 0.84
CA SER A 170 19.46 2.45 2.12
C SER A 170 18.56 1.22 2.00
N ALA A 171 18.64 0.35 3.00
CA ALA A 171 17.74 -0.78 3.12
C ALA A 171 17.35 -0.98 4.58
N GLU A 172 16.05 -1.09 4.84
CA GLU A 172 15.50 -1.17 6.19
C GLU A 172 14.41 -2.24 6.24
N TYR A 173 14.22 -2.84 7.42
CA TYR A 173 13.02 -3.62 7.73
C TYR A 173 12.00 -2.70 8.38
N LEU A 174 10.82 -2.55 7.75
CA LEU A 174 9.81 -1.60 8.18
C LEU A 174 8.40 -2.19 8.07
N PRO A 175 7.49 -1.84 9.00
CA PRO A 175 6.07 -1.95 8.73
C PRO A 175 5.68 -0.88 7.71
N TYR A 176 5.10 -1.29 6.59
CA TYR A 176 4.64 -0.38 5.53
C TYR A 176 3.19 -0.62 5.11
N LYS A 177 2.54 -1.67 5.64
CA LYS A 177 1.16 -2.02 5.32
C LYS A 177 0.37 -2.26 6.60
N GLY A 178 -0.81 -1.65 6.72
CA GLY A 178 -1.70 -1.93 7.84
C GLY A 178 -2.95 -1.07 7.84
N GLY A 179 -4.01 -1.59 8.44
CA GLY A 179 -5.24 -0.82 8.63
C GLY A 179 -6.49 -1.67 8.71
N ILE A 180 -7.61 -0.98 8.54
CA ILE A 180 -8.95 -1.55 8.53
C ILE A 180 -9.60 -1.13 7.22
N ASN A 181 -9.71 -2.08 6.30
CA ASN A 181 -10.36 -1.93 5.03
C ASN A 181 -11.86 -2.20 5.16
N ILE A 182 -12.68 -1.30 4.59
CA ILE A 182 -14.08 -1.58 4.30
C ILE A 182 -14.17 -1.96 2.82
N GLY A 183 -14.65 -3.16 2.54
CA GLY A 183 -14.74 -3.70 1.19
C GLY A 183 -16.17 -3.83 0.68
N TYR A 184 -16.34 -3.63 -0.63
CA TYR A 184 -17.60 -3.79 -1.35
C TYR A 184 -17.42 -4.69 -2.58
N ARG A 185 -18.26 -5.72 -2.70
CA ARG A 185 -18.24 -6.66 -3.83
C ARG A 185 -18.82 -5.99 -5.08
N LEU A 186 -18.08 -6.06 -6.19
CA LEU A 186 -18.56 -5.69 -7.51
C LEU A 186 -19.54 -6.75 -8.06
N GLY A 187 -20.38 -6.38 -9.03
CA GLY A 187 -21.40 -7.30 -9.57
C GLY A 187 -22.64 -7.48 -8.70
N LYS A 188 -23.54 -8.38 -9.10
CA LYS A 188 -24.71 -8.79 -8.31
C LYS A 188 -24.31 -9.94 -7.38
#